data_AF-A0A5E3XDY1-F1
#
_entry.id   AF-A0A5E3XDY1-F1
#
_cell.length_a   1.000
_cell.length_b   1.000
_cell.length_c   1.000
_cell.angle_alpha   90.00
_cell.angle_beta   90.00
_cell.angle_gamma   90.00
#
_symmetry.space_group_name_H-M   'P 1'
#
loop_
_entity.id
_entity.type
_entity.pdbx_description
1 polymer ?
#
loop_
_entity_poly.entity_id
_entity_poly.type
_entity_poly.pdbx_seq_one_letter_code
_entity_poly.pdbx_strand_id
1 'polypeptide(L)'
;MSASPNIFFDSLTDTEVYEAHSIETKGFPADEAGSLETFQYRHAHAPELFLGAFESASTVDAGRALVAYVNATRSTFDTLTHASMSTHEPGGRSACIHSVCVREDRKRKGIASALLKEYLARLAATKSVDRVLLIAHEELRPLYEGCGFKWVGPSSVHHGSRPWFEMRWEAPVSAPAPSGPSQQQILEALQASSRKPRPTGQLLSEMSGGIAEASIVDEKSGRTRNAHDLLCPRSGCGSVILRKSVASLEEKEAAALDPPTGKSPDLPALPAPPASAHWWLVEPSPMEFENIGFSRPVAPTDDEKKPLKLLICADCDIGPLGYSEVGGTQFWLSAERVRYRS
;
A
#
# COMPACT_ATOMS: atom_id res chain seq x y z
N MET A 1 33.19 -29.00 -2.63
CA MET A 1 32.18 -28.05 -2.12
C MET A 1 30.83 -28.71 -2.30
N SER A 2 30.26 -29.28 -1.23
CA SER A 2 29.00 -30.02 -1.32
C SER A 2 27.87 -29.01 -1.47
N ALA A 3 27.13 -29.08 -2.59
CA ALA A 3 25.98 -28.24 -2.83
C ALA A 3 25.00 -28.38 -1.65
N SER A 4 24.63 -27.27 -1.02
CA SER A 4 23.59 -27.28 0.02
C SER A 4 22.31 -27.83 -0.60
N PRO A 5 21.68 -28.86 -0.02
CA PRO A 5 20.45 -29.43 -0.58
C PRO A 5 19.39 -28.33 -0.63
N ASN A 6 18.72 -28.20 -1.79
CA ASN A 6 17.70 -27.20 -2.00
C ASN A 6 16.42 -27.64 -1.27
N ILE A 7 16.17 -27.08 -0.08
CA ILE A 7 15.01 -27.38 0.75
C ILE A 7 13.84 -26.50 0.30
N PHE A 8 12.69 -27.11 0.05
CA PHE A 8 11.43 -26.40 -0.20
C PHE A 8 10.32 -26.93 0.71
N PHE A 9 9.21 -26.20 0.82
CA PHE A 9 8.12 -26.54 1.74
C PHE A 9 6.81 -26.78 1.00
N ASP A 10 6.13 -27.87 1.31
CA ASP A 10 4.87 -28.22 0.66
C ASP A 10 3.95 -29.08 1.53
N SER A 11 2.68 -29.19 1.19
CA SER A 11 1.72 -30.06 1.88
C SER A 11 2.05 -31.53 1.67
N LEU A 12 1.76 -32.36 2.68
CA LEU A 12 1.98 -33.81 2.62
C LEU A 12 0.85 -34.50 1.83
N THR A 13 1.23 -35.45 0.99
CA THR A 13 0.32 -36.42 0.38
C THR A 13 0.00 -37.57 1.34
N ASP A 14 -1.05 -38.34 1.06
CA ASP A 14 -1.44 -39.52 1.86
C ASP A 14 -0.27 -40.50 2.03
N THR A 15 0.56 -40.69 1.00
CA THR A 15 1.74 -41.58 1.08
C THR A 15 2.84 -41.00 1.96
N GLU A 16 3.02 -39.68 1.97
CA GLU A 16 4.03 -39.00 2.77
C GLU A 16 3.66 -38.91 4.25
N VAL A 17 2.38 -39.12 4.61
CA VAL A 17 1.97 -39.29 6.02
C VAL A 17 2.63 -40.53 6.64
N TYR A 18 2.78 -41.63 5.89
CA TYR A 18 3.51 -42.82 6.35
C TYR A 18 5.00 -42.51 6.56
N GLU A 19 5.59 -41.70 5.69
CA GLU A 19 6.97 -41.24 5.85
C GLU A 19 7.12 -40.34 7.09
N ALA A 20 6.19 -39.42 7.31
CA ALA A 20 6.16 -38.56 8.49
C ALA A 20 6.09 -39.39 9.78
N HIS A 21 5.22 -40.41 9.83
CA HIS A 21 5.14 -41.33 10.97
C HIS A 21 6.45 -42.14 11.18
N SER A 22 7.13 -42.53 10.09
CA SER A 22 8.44 -43.18 10.18
C SER A 22 9.52 -42.26 10.75
N ILE A 23 9.46 -40.96 10.42
CA ILE A 23 10.32 -39.91 10.99
C ILE A 23 9.98 -39.70 12.48
N GLU A 24 8.69 -39.72 12.84
CA GLU A 24 8.21 -39.60 14.22
C GLU A 24 8.74 -40.70 15.13
N THR A 25 8.54 -41.96 14.72
CA THR A 25 8.92 -43.14 15.51
C THR A 25 10.42 -43.19 15.80
N LYS A 26 11.24 -42.58 14.93
CA LYS A 26 12.70 -42.46 15.11
C LYS A 26 13.11 -41.21 15.89
N GLY A 27 12.25 -40.19 15.93
CA GLY A 27 12.52 -38.89 16.52
C GLY A 27 12.08 -38.77 17.98
N PHE A 28 11.06 -39.53 18.38
CA PHE A 28 10.47 -39.52 19.72
C PHE A 28 10.67 -40.84 20.46
N PRO A 29 10.72 -40.81 21.81
CA PRO A 29 10.53 -42.01 22.64
C PRO A 29 9.21 -42.73 22.34
N ALA A 30 9.17 -44.04 22.57
CA ALA A 30 7.99 -44.86 22.23
C ALA A 30 6.72 -44.47 23.02
N ASP A 31 6.86 -43.87 24.21
CA ASP A 31 5.77 -43.36 25.04
C ASP A 31 5.33 -41.93 24.66
N GLU A 32 6.05 -41.28 23.74
CA GLU A 32 5.78 -39.92 23.25
C GLU A 32 5.44 -39.85 21.75
N ALA A 33 5.68 -40.93 20.99
CA ALA A 33 5.40 -40.97 19.56
C ALA A 33 3.89 -41.17 19.30
N GLY A 34 3.32 -40.37 18.39
CA GLY A 34 1.94 -40.56 17.95
C GLY A 34 1.76 -41.83 17.10
N SER A 35 0.60 -42.49 17.20
CA SER A 35 0.29 -43.67 16.38
C SER A 35 0.02 -43.31 14.92
N LEU A 36 0.24 -44.25 14.01
CA LEU A 36 -0.08 -44.09 12.59
C LEU A 36 -1.56 -43.77 12.36
N GLU A 37 -2.46 -44.40 13.12
CA GLU A 37 -3.90 -44.12 13.01
C GLU A 37 -4.21 -42.66 13.37
N THR A 38 -3.51 -42.12 14.36
CA THR A 38 -3.65 -40.72 14.77
C THR A 38 -3.17 -39.78 13.67
N PHE A 39 -2.06 -40.10 13.00
CA PHE A 39 -1.56 -39.34 11.84
C PHE A 39 -2.55 -39.34 10.69
N GLN A 40 -3.07 -40.51 10.33
CA GLN A 40 -4.06 -40.67 9.27
C GLN A 40 -5.36 -39.92 9.60
N TYR A 41 -5.86 -40.03 10.83
CA TYR A 41 -7.03 -39.29 11.29
C TYR A 41 -6.83 -37.78 11.13
N ARG A 42 -5.71 -37.25 11.67
CA ARG A 42 -5.41 -35.82 11.62
C ARG A 42 -5.27 -35.32 10.18
N HIS A 43 -4.58 -36.07 9.32
CA HIS A 43 -4.40 -35.69 7.92
C HIS A 43 -5.71 -35.75 7.14
N ALA A 44 -6.56 -36.74 7.38
CA ALA A 44 -7.87 -36.83 6.73
C ALA A 44 -8.83 -35.69 7.11
N HIS A 45 -8.70 -35.15 8.33
CA HIS A 45 -9.58 -34.08 8.83
C HIS A 45 -8.99 -32.66 8.69
N ALA A 46 -7.67 -32.53 8.64
CA ALA A 46 -6.96 -31.26 8.60
C ALA A 46 -5.73 -31.29 7.68
N PRO A 47 -5.85 -31.72 6.42
CA PRO A 47 -4.71 -31.86 5.52
C PRO A 47 -3.98 -30.52 5.29
N GLU A 48 -4.70 -29.39 5.38
CA GLU A 48 -4.15 -28.05 5.26
C GLU A 48 -3.20 -27.66 6.41
N LEU A 49 -3.26 -28.38 7.53
CA LEU A 49 -2.40 -28.17 8.70
C LEU A 49 -1.16 -29.08 8.72
N PHE A 50 -0.93 -29.84 7.65
CA PHE A 50 0.26 -30.65 7.45
C PHE A 50 1.21 -29.96 6.48
N LEU A 51 2.45 -29.74 6.92
CA LEU A 51 3.49 -29.14 6.10
C LEU A 51 4.80 -29.92 6.23
N GLY A 52 5.43 -30.18 5.10
CA GLY A 52 6.69 -30.89 4.99
C GLY A 52 7.80 -29.98 4.48
N ALA A 53 9.02 -30.22 4.94
CA ALA A 53 10.24 -29.75 4.29
C ALA A 53 10.79 -30.89 3.42
N PHE A 54 11.06 -30.59 2.16
CA PHE A 54 11.47 -31.56 1.16
C PHE A 54 12.82 -31.19 0.56
N GLU A 55 13.65 -32.20 0.32
CA GLU A 55 14.83 -32.07 -0.54
C GLU A 55 14.43 -32.43 -1.98
N SER A 56 14.79 -31.58 -2.93
CA SER A 56 14.70 -31.93 -4.35
C SER A 56 15.70 -33.06 -4.64
N ALA A 57 15.22 -34.17 -5.21
CA ALA A 57 16.14 -35.21 -5.62
C ALA A 57 17.05 -34.75 -6.76
N SER A 58 18.28 -35.26 -6.76
CA SER A 58 19.32 -34.93 -7.75
C SER A 58 19.08 -35.57 -9.13
N THR A 59 18.11 -36.48 -9.25
CA THR A 59 17.74 -37.16 -10.49
C THR A 59 16.25 -36.97 -10.78
N VAL A 60 15.92 -36.86 -12.07
CA VAL A 60 14.58 -36.51 -12.59
C VAL A 60 13.50 -37.52 -12.18
N ASP A 61 13.88 -38.76 -11.85
CA ASP A 61 12.97 -39.87 -11.50
C ASP A 61 12.75 -40.06 -9.98
N ALA A 62 13.47 -39.34 -9.12
CA ALA A 62 13.49 -39.62 -7.67
C ALA A 62 12.53 -38.76 -6.83
N GLY A 63 11.69 -37.93 -7.47
CA GLY A 63 10.65 -37.16 -6.79
C GLY A 63 11.20 -36.20 -5.72
N ARG A 64 10.42 -36.00 -4.66
CA ARG A 64 10.78 -35.19 -3.49
C ARG A 64 10.97 -36.08 -2.27
N ALA A 65 11.94 -35.77 -1.42
CA ALA A 65 12.21 -36.54 -0.20
C ALA A 65 11.82 -35.76 1.05
N LEU A 66 10.91 -36.29 1.88
CA LEU A 66 10.49 -35.64 3.12
C LEU A 66 11.64 -35.69 4.14
N VAL A 67 12.04 -34.52 4.66
CA VAL A 67 13.13 -34.40 5.65
C VAL A 67 12.71 -33.84 7.00
N ALA A 68 11.60 -33.12 7.04
CA ALA A 68 10.96 -32.71 8.27
C ALA A 68 9.47 -32.51 8.03
N TYR A 69 8.67 -32.57 9.08
CA TYR A 69 7.25 -32.31 8.97
C TYR A 69 6.71 -31.64 10.24
N VAL A 70 5.57 -30.98 10.09
CA VAL A 70 4.71 -30.51 11.17
C VAL A 70 3.29 -30.98 10.90
N ASN A 71 2.59 -31.43 11.95
CA ASN A 71 1.16 -31.71 11.88
C ASN A 71 0.40 -31.03 13.02
N ALA A 72 -0.83 -30.61 12.74
CA ALA A 72 -1.70 -29.96 13.70
C ALA A 72 -3.18 -30.28 13.45
N THR A 73 -4.03 -29.99 14.43
CA THR A 73 -5.50 -29.92 14.26
C THR A 73 -6.01 -28.57 14.75
N ARG A 74 -7.29 -28.30 14.53
CA ARG A 74 -7.95 -27.09 15.01
C ARG A 74 -8.68 -27.36 16.32
N SER A 75 -8.73 -26.34 17.18
CA SER A 75 -9.41 -26.36 18.48
C SER A 75 -10.09 -25.01 18.75
N THR A 76 -11.25 -25.05 19.41
CA THR A 76 -11.97 -23.87 19.89
C THR A 76 -11.38 -23.31 21.19
N PHE A 77 -10.60 -24.12 21.91
CA PHE A 77 -9.91 -23.73 23.14
C PHE A 77 -8.75 -22.78 22.86
N ASP A 78 -8.48 -21.91 23.82
CA ASP A 78 -7.36 -20.97 23.78
C ASP A 78 -6.06 -21.56 24.35
N THR A 79 -6.13 -22.63 25.12
CA THR A 79 -5.00 -23.37 25.70
C THR A 79 -5.09 -24.86 25.35
N LEU A 80 -3.99 -25.61 25.49
CA LEU A 80 -3.99 -27.04 25.20
C LEU A 80 -4.66 -27.83 26.33
N THR A 81 -5.61 -28.67 25.93
CA THR A 81 -6.31 -29.63 26.78
C THR A 81 -6.16 -31.03 26.17
N HIS A 82 -6.46 -32.08 26.94
CA HIS A 82 -6.47 -33.44 26.36
C HIS A 82 -7.46 -33.54 25.19
N ALA A 83 -8.59 -32.81 25.24
CA ALA A 83 -9.57 -32.79 24.17
C ALA A 83 -9.01 -32.15 22.89
N SER A 84 -8.33 -31.00 23.00
CA SER A 84 -7.73 -30.32 21.83
C SER A 84 -6.59 -31.12 21.19
N MET A 85 -5.93 -31.99 21.96
CA MET A 85 -4.89 -32.90 21.47
C MET A 85 -5.44 -34.17 20.80
N SER A 86 -6.76 -34.42 20.90
CA SER A 86 -7.41 -35.64 20.42
C SER A 86 -8.39 -35.41 19.27
N THR A 87 -9.11 -34.29 19.26
CA THR A 87 -10.22 -34.04 18.33
C THR A 87 -9.94 -32.82 17.46
N HIS A 88 -10.22 -32.93 16.16
CA HIS A 88 -10.19 -31.80 15.24
C HIS A 88 -11.54 -31.07 15.20
N GLU A 89 -11.50 -29.74 15.37
CA GLU A 89 -12.67 -28.87 15.27
C GLU A 89 -12.53 -27.88 14.09
N PRO A 90 -13.16 -28.12 12.92
CA PRO A 90 -12.92 -27.35 11.68
C PRO A 90 -13.10 -25.83 11.77
N GLY A 91 -13.84 -25.32 12.78
CA GLY A 91 -14.02 -23.89 13.06
C GLY A 91 -13.15 -23.33 14.19
N GLY A 92 -12.26 -24.13 14.78
CA GLY A 92 -11.44 -23.75 15.91
C GLY A 92 -10.45 -22.65 15.58
N ARG A 93 -10.34 -21.63 16.44
CA ARG A 93 -9.44 -20.48 16.20
C ARG A 93 -7.98 -20.74 16.60
N SER A 94 -7.69 -21.91 17.15
CA SER A 94 -6.35 -22.34 17.53
C SER A 94 -5.90 -23.50 16.65
N ALA A 95 -4.70 -23.43 16.08
CA ALA A 95 -4.02 -24.60 15.53
C ALA A 95 -3.16 -25.25 16.63
N CYS A 96 -3.46 -26.49 16.98
CA CYS A 96 -2.75 -27.28 17.98
C CYS A 96 -1.74 -28.18 17.26
N ILE A 97 -0.46 -27.79 17.27
CA ILE A 97 0.63 -28.61 16.75
C ILE A 97 0.79 -29.83 17.65
N HIS A 98 0.71 -31.02 17.06
CA HIS A 98 0.93 -32.26 17.80
C HIS A 98 2.36 -32.78 17.68
N SER A 99 2.98 -32.61 16.50
CA SER A 99 4.35 -33.06 16.28
C SER A 99 5.10 -32.13 15.33
N VAL A 100 6.38 -31.91 15.65
CA VAL A 100 7.38 -31.29 14.75
C VAL A 100 8.61 -32.18 14.80
N CYS A 101 8.94 -32.86 13.71
CA CYS A 101 10.10 -33.73 13.67
C CYS A 101 10.96 -33.47 12.44
N VAL A 102 12.28 -33.53 12.63
CA VAL A 102 13.28 -33.49 11.57
C VAL A 102 14.01 -34.83 11.58
N ARG A 103 14.24 -35.41 10.40
CA ARG A 103 15.06 -36.61 10.25
C ARG A 103 16.41 -36.46 10.95
N GLU A 104 16.85 -37.52 11.62
CA GLU A 104 18.08 -37.54 12.41
C GLU A 104 19.30 -37.04 11.61
N ASP A 105 19.46 -37.52 10.37
CA ASP A 105 20.55 -37.17 9.45
C ASP A 105 20.47 -35.74 8.87
N ARG A 106 19.44 -34.98 9.26
CA ARG A 106 19.16 -33.61 8.82
C ARG A 106 18.99 -32.63 9.98
N LYS A 107 19.07 -33.09 11.23
CA LYS A 107 19.04 -32.23 12.42
C LYS A 107 20.21 -31.23 12.44
N ARG A 108 20.06 -30.17 13.24
CA ARG A 108 21.07 -29.10 13.47
C ARG A 108 21.46 -28.28 12.22
N LYS A 109 20.69 -28.35 11.14
CA LYS A 109 20.86 -27.55 9.91
C LYS A 109 19.86 -26.40 9.76
N GLY A 110 19.14 -26.04 10.83
CA GLY A 110 18.12 -24.97 10.82
C GLY A 110 16.77 -25.34 10.18
N ILE A 111 16.59 -26.58 9.74
CA ILE A 111 15.38 -27.03 9.02
C ILE A 111 14.11 -26.88 9.86
N ALA A 112 14.14 -27.25 11.15
CA ALA A 112 12.98 -27.09 12.05
C ALA A 112 12.51 -25.64 12.13
N SER A 113 13.46 -24.70 12.31
CA SER A 113 13.14 -23.27 12.38
C SER A 113 12.61 -22.73 11.05
N ALA A 114 13.17 -23.18 9.92
CA ALA A 114 12.71 -22.76 8.61
C ALA A 114 11.28 -23.29 8.33
N LEU A 115 11.03 -24.57 8.65
CA LEU A 115 9.71 -25.19 8.53
C LEU A 115 8.67 -24.48 9.41
N LEU A 116 8.98 -24.21 10.68
CA LEU A 116 8.07 -23.51 11.58
C LEU A 116 7.78 -22.08 11.11
N LYS A 117 8.78 -21.34 10.66
CA LYS A 117 8.58 -19.97 10.14
C LYS A 117 7.68 -19.96 8.91
N GLU A 118 7.92 -20.89 7.98
CA GLU A 118 7.07 -21.05 6.79
C GLU A 118 5.64 -21.44 7.19
N TYR A 119 5.49 -22.40 8.11
CA TYR A 119 4.19 -22.85 8.61
C TYR A 119 3.37 -21.70 9.20
N LEU A 120 3.98 -20.93 10.11
CA LEU A 120 3.35 -19.77 10.73
C LEU A 120 3.03 -18.67 9.70
N ALA A 121 3.90 -18.45 8.72
CA ALA A 121 3.67 -17.49 7.64
C ALA A 121 2.46 -17.89 6.79
N ARG A 122 2.30 -19.17 6.43
CA ARG A 122 1.12 -19.67 5.69
C ARG A 122 -0.17 -19.52 6.48
N LEU A 123 -0.13 -19.83 7.79
CA LEU A 123 -1.28 -19.64 8.68
C LEU A 123 -1.66 -18.16 8.82
N ALA A 124 -0.68 -17.26 8.97
CA ALA A 124 -0.90 -15.82 9.01
C ALA A 124 -1.50 -15.29 7.71
N ALA A 125 -0.97 -15.72 6.56
CA ALA A 125 -1.41 -15.26 5.24
C ALA A 125 -2.86 -15.66 4.93
N THR A 126 -3.26 -16.86 5.35
CA THR A 126 -4.64 -17.37 5.17
C THR A 126 -5.61 -16.80 6.21
N LYS A 127 -5.12 -16.20 7.30
CA LYS A 127 -5.92 -15.79 8.46
C LYS A 127 -6.82 -16.91 8.98
N SER A 128 -6.33 -18.15 8.89
CA SER A 128 -7.10 -19.35 9.19
C SER A 128 -7.27 -19.56 10.69
N VAL A 129 -6.34 -19.07 11.50
CA VAL A 129 -6.33 -19.19 12.97
C VAL A 129 -5.84 -17.89 13.64
N ASP A 130 -6.30 -17.66 14.87
CA ASP A 130 -5.85 -16.54 15.71
C ASP A 130 -4.52 -16.87 16.39
N ARG A 131 -4.28 -18.15 16.68
CA ARG A 131 -3.10 -18.61 17.43
C ARG A 131 -2.67 -20.03 17.05
N VAL A 132 -1.42 -20.33 17.37
CA VAL A 132 -0.84 -21.66 17.26
C VAL A 132 -0.34 -22.07 18.65
N LEU A 133 -0.70 -23.27 19.08
CA LEU A 133 -0.40 -23.84 20.39
C LEU A 133 0.43 -25.11 20.21
N LEU A 134 1.43 -25.29 21.06
CA LEU A 134 2.19 -26.53 21.14
C LEU A 134 2.64 -26.77 22.58
N ILE A 135 3.00 -28.01 22.87
CA ILE A 135 3.78 -28.34 24.06
C ILE A 135 5.21 -28.71 23.66
N ALA A 136 6.17 -28.35 24.50
CA ALA A 136 7.57 -28.71 24.33
C ALA A 136 8.25 -29.04 25.67
N HIS A 137 9.33 -29.82 25.62
CA HIS A 137 10.27 -29.89 26.73
C HIS A 137 11.11 -28.61 26.82
N GLU A 138 11.61 -28.32 28.02
CA GLU A 138 12.30 -27.06 28.33
C GLU A 138 13.54 -26.82 27.46
N GLU A 139 14.29 -27.87 27.10
CA GLU A 139 15.46 -27.79 26.23
C GLU A 139 15.16 -27.29 24.80
N LEU A 140 13.91 -27.40 24.34
CA LEU A 140 13.48 -26.94 23.02
C LEU A 140 12.96 -25.50 23.03
N ARG A 141 12.85 -24.86 24.20
CA ARG A 141 12.39 -23.47 24.33
C ARG A 141 13.11 -22.50 23.38
N PRO A 142 14.45 -22.51 23.24
CA PRO A 142 15.15 -21.58 22.35
C PRO A 142 14.75 -21.72 20.87
N LEU A 143 14.40 -22.93 20.42
CA LEU A 143 13.95 -23.19 19.05
C LEU A 143 12.64 -22.46 18.76
N TYR A 144 11.66 -22.64 19.65
CA TYR A 144 10.31 -22.11 19.48
C TYR A 144 10.25 -20.60 19.72
N GLU A 145 10.97 -20.07 20.72
CA GLU A 145 11.11 -18.62 20.92
C GLU A 145 11.76 -17.96 19.70
N GLY A 146 12.77 -18.60 19.09
CA GLY A 146 13.40 -18.14 17.84
C GLY A 146 12.46 -18.14 16.61
N CYS A 147 11.29 -18.78 16.71
CA CYS A 147 10.23 -18.76 15.70
C CYS A 147 9.06 -17.84 16.10
N GLY A 148 9.14 -17.14 17.23
CA GLY A 148 8.12 -16.19 17.70
C GLY A 148 7.10 -16.75 18.69
N PHE A 149 7.24 -18.00 19.14
CA PHE A 149 6.41 -18.53 20.22
C PHE A 149 6.78 -17.89 21.56
N LYS A 150 5.79 -17.71 22.42
CA LYS A 150 5.93 -17.27 23.81
C LYS A 150 5.77 -18.46 24.73
N TRP A 151 6.60 -18.50 25.77
CA TRP A 151 6.49 -19.46 26.87
C TRP A 151 5.26 -19.14 27.73
N VAL A 152 4.34 -20.09 27.89
CA VAL A 152 3.14 -19.92 28.72
C VAL A 152 3.39 -20.47 30.13
N GLY A 153 3.95 -21.69 30.22
CA GLY A 153 4.23 -22.35 31.49
C GLY A 153 3.93 -23.85 31.45
N PRO A 154 3.90 -24.54 32.61
CA PRO A 154 3.59 -25.96 32.67
C PRO A 154 2.24 -26.27 32.00
N SER A 155 2.20 -27.28 31.14
CA SER A 155 0.96 -27.70 30.48
C SER A 155 0.15 -28.65 31.37
N SER A 156 -1.18 -28.58 31.24
CA SER A 156 -2.08 -29.60 31.79
C SER A 156 -2.10 -30.89 30.96
N VAL A 157 -1.55 -30.84 29.74
CA VAL A 157 -1.38 -32.01 28.88
C VAL A 157 -0.05 -32.67 29.18
N HIS A 158 -0.10 -33.97 29.47
CA HIS A 158 1.08 -34.79 29.69
C HIS A 158 1.18 -35.85 28.59
N HIS A 159 2.40 -36.07 28.12
CA HIS A 159 2.73 -37.13 27.17
C HIS A 159 4.03 -37.79 27.62
N GLY A 160 4.02 -39.10 27.89
CA GLY A 160 5.16 -39.78 28.49
C GLY A 160 5.46 -39.34 29.95
N SER A 161 6.69 -39.59 30.36
CA SER A 161 7.12 -39.49 31.78
C SER A 161 7.63 -38.11 32.22
N ARG A 162 7.93 -37.20 31.28
CA ARG A 162 8.53 -35.89 31.55
C ARG A 162 7.50 -34.76 31.55
N PRO A 163 7.74 -33.65 32.27
CA PRO A 163 6.88 -32.48 32.19
C PRO A 163 6.96 -31.82 30.81
N TRP A 164 5.82 -31.31 30.38
CA TRP A 164 5.65 -30.55 29.15
C TRP A 164 5.20 -29.14 29.48
N PHE A 165 5.62 -28.20 28.64
CA PHE A 165 5.32 -26.79 28.82
C PHE A 165 4.64 -26.26 27.58
N GLU A 166 3.57 -25.51 27.79
CA GLU A 166 2.81 -24.89 26.72
C GLU A 166 3.56 -23.67 26.18
N MET A 167 3.56 -23.57 24.85
CA MET A 167 4.01 -22.42 24.11
C MET A 167 2.93 -21.98 23.13
N ARG A 168 2.85 -20.66 22.95
CA ARG A 168 1.84 -20.04 22.10
C ARG A 168 2.46 -19.04 21.15
N TRP A 169 2.08 -19.10 19.89
CA TRP A 169 2.28 -18.04 18.92
C TRP A 169 0.93 -17.39 18.62
N GLU A 170 0.89 -16.06 18.64
CA GLU A 170 -0.29 -15.28 18.27
C GLU A 170 -0.12 -14.85 16.82
N ALA A 171 -1.14 -15.08 15.99
CA ALA A 171 -1.14 -14.57 14.63
C ALA A 171 -0.98 -13.05 14.69
N PRO A 172 -0.16 -12.45 13.80
CA PRO A 172 -0.11 -11.02 13.67
C PRO A 172 -1.54 -10.55 13.44
N VAL A 173 -2.09 -9.84 14.43
CA VAL A 173 -3.34 -9.13 14.22
C VAL A 173 -3.04 -8.26 13.02
N SER A 174 -3.68 -8.54 11.89
CA SER A 174 -3.70 -7.55 10.84
C SER A 174 -4.35 -6.35 11.51
N ALA A 175 -3.55 -5.36 11.93
CA ALA A 175 -4.02 -3.98 12.00
C ALA A 175 -4.86 -3.86 10.73
N PRO A 176 -6.16 -3.52 10.82
CA PRO A 176 -7.01 -3.51 9.65
C PRO A 176 -6.20 -2.79 8.59
N ALA A 177 -5.80 -3.52 7.54
CA ALA A 177 -5.21 -2.89 6.37
C ALA A 177 -6.15 -1.74 6.11
N PRO A 178 -5.71 -0.47 6.07
CA PRO A 178 -6.62 0.66 6.01
C PRO A 178 -7.55 0.31 4.87
N SER A 179 -8.78 -0.07 5.22
CA SER A 179 -9.73 -0.51 4.23
C SER A 179 -9.91 0.79 3.50
N GLY A 180 -9.38 0.85 2.26
CA GLY A 180 -9.69 1.94 1.37
C GLY A 180 -11.19 2.16 1.51
N PRO A 181 -11.64 3.42 1.66
CA PRO A 181 -13.00 3.70 2.06
C PRO A 181 -13.95 2.78 1.28
N SER A 182 -14.88 2.13 1.98
CA SER A 182 -15.89 1.27 1.32
C SER A 182 -16.51 2.01 0.14
N GLN A 183 -17.07 1.31 -0.86
CA GLN A 183 -17.76 1.99 -1.97
C GLN A 183 -18.78 3.03 -1.47
N GLN A 184 -19.42 2.77 -0.34
CA GLN A 184 -20.32 3.70 0.33
C GLN A 184 -19.57 4.91 0.93
N GLN A 185 -18.44 4.72 1.61
CA GLN A 185 -17.61 5.83 2.11
C GLN A 185 -16.92 6.61 0.97
N ILE A 186 -16.57 5.97 -0.14
CA ILE A 186 -16.07 6.64 -1.36
C ILE A 186 -17.20 7.49 -1.94
N LEU A 187 -18.40 6.94 -2.07
CA LEU A 187 -19.56 7.67 -2.59
C LEU A 187 -19.93 8.84 -1.67
N GLU A 188 -19.94 8.63 -0.35
CA GLU A 188 -20.17 9.68 0.64
C GLU A 188 -19.06 10.74 0.61
N ALA A 189 -17.79 10.36 0.46
CA ALA A 189 -16.68 11.31 0.34
C ALA A 189 -16.73 12.10 -0.98
N LEU A 190 -17.08 11.46 -2.10
CA LEU A 190 -17.28 12.13 -3.39
C LEU A 190 -18.47 13.09 -3.33
N GLN A 191 -19.58 12.68 -2.71
CA GLN A 191 -20.75 13.53 -2.49
C GLN A 191 -20.44 14.68 -1.52
N ALA A 192 -19.70 14.42 -0.44
CA ALA A 192 -19.27 15.44 0.51
C ALA A 192 -18.30 16.44 -0.12
N SER A 193 -17.38 15.98 -0.98
CA SER A 193 -16.49 16.84 -1.76
C SER A 193 -17.29 17.72 -2.75
N SER A 194 -18.33 17.17 -3.37
CA SER A 194 -19.23 17.92 -4.25
C SER A 194 -20.12 18.93 -3.50
N ARG A 195 -20.36 18.74 -2.19
CA ARG A 195 -21.12 19.66 -1.32
C ARG A 195 -20.28 20.73 -0.64
N LYS A 196 -18.95 20.68 -0.74
CA LYS A 196 -18.10 21.75 -0.20
C LYS A 196 -18.42 23.05 -0.94
N PRO A 197 -18.65 24.17 -0.23
CA PRO A 197 -18.82 25.45 -0.88
C PRO A 197 -17.57 25.74 -1.72
N ARG A 198 -17.78 25.99 -3.01
CA ARG A 198 -16.70 26.35 -3.94
C ARG A 198 -16.06 27.64 -3.44
N PRO A 199 -14.72 27.75 -3.45
CA PRO A 199 -14.05 28.96 -3.00
C PRO A 199 -14.47 30.13 -3.89
N THR A 200 -14.76 31.25 -3.24
CA THR A 200 -15.10 32.51 -3.90
C THR A 200 -13.89 33.44 -3.89
N GLY A 201 -13.89 34.37 -4.83
CA GLY A 201 -12.85 35.38 -4.95
C GLY A 201 -13.30 36.53 -5.82
N GLN A 202 -12.56 37.62 -5.75
CA GLN A 202 -12.85 38.85 -6.48
C GLN A 202 -11.93 39.00 -7.70
N LEU A 203 -12.40 39.65 -8.77
CA LEU A 203 -11.55 40.01 -9.90
C LEU A 203 -10.58 41.12 -9.51
N LEU A 204 -9.50 41.29 -10.28
CA LEU A 204 -8.54 42.36 -10.01
C LEU A 204 -9.20 43.76 -10.08
N SER A 205 -10.13 43.95 -11.01
CA SER A 205 -10.93 45.17 -11.16
C SER A 205 -11.87 45.46 -9.98
N GLU A 206 -12.14 44.47 -9.14
CA GLU A 206 -12.98 44.59 -7.94
C GLU A 206 -12.12 44.95 -6.70
N MET A 207 -10.78 44.79 -6.77
CA MET A 207 -9.86 45.06 -5.66
C MET A 207 -9.54 46.55 -5.55
N SER A 208 -9.65 47.12 -4.35
CA SER A 208 -9.41 48.55 -4.13
C SER A 208 -7.93 48.94 -4.29
N GLY A 209 -7.00 48.07 -3.90
CA GLY A 209 -5.57 48.26 -4.08
C GLY A 209 -5.01 47.64 -5.37
N GLY A 210 -5.86 47.16 -6.28
CA GLY A 210 -5.47 46.58 -7.57
C GLY A 210 -4.36 45.53 -7.44
N ILE A 211 -3.37 45.58 -8.34
CA ILE A 211 -2.28 44.60 -8.36
C ILE A 211 -1.39 44.64 -7.10
N ALA A 212 -1.30 45.78 -6.42
CA ALA A 212 -0.51 45.90 -5.20
C ALA A 212 -1.12 45.09 -4.05
N GLU A 213 -2.45 45.10 -3.92
CA GLU A 213 -3.19 44.28 -2.95
C GLU A 213 -3.18 42.78 -3.31
N ALA A 214 -3.06 42.48 -4.61
CA ALA A 214 -2.92 41.11 -5.10
C ALA A 214 -1.50 40.53 -4.94
N SER A 215 -0.55 41.31 -4.42
CA SER A 215 0.89 41.01 -4.45
C SER A 215 1.52 40.96 -3.05
N ILE A 216 2.54 40.12 -2.89
CA ILE A 216 3.37 40.02 -1.69
C ILE A 216 4.84 39.95 -2.09
N VAL A 217 5.73 40.63 -1.37
CA VAL A 217 7.18 40.50 -1.61
C VAL A 217 7.69 39.26 -0.88
N ASP A 218 8.31 38.32 -1.60
CA ASP A 218 9.04 37.23 -0.99
C ASP A 218 10.41 37.72 -0.53
N GLU A 219 10.58 37.88 0.79
CA GLU A 219 11.82 38.34 1.41
C GLU A 219 13.05 37.50 1.03
N LYS A 220 12.86 36.21 0.72
CA LYS A 220 13.98 35.32 0.37
C LYS A 220 14.49 35.52 -1.04
N SER A 221 13.59 35.75 -2.00
CA SER A 221 13.94 35.89 -3.42
C SER A 221 13.97 37.34 -3.89
N GLY A 222 13.44 38.27 -3.11
CA GLY A 222 13.23 39.67 -3.50
C GLY A 222 12.17 39.86 -4.58
N ARG A 223 11.49 38.78 -5.02
CA ARG A 223 10.48 38.83 -6.08
C ARG A 223 9.10 39.13 -5.50
N THR A 224 8.32 39.91 -6.24
CA THR A 224 6.90 40.09 -5.98
C THR A 224 6.15 38.85 -6.46
N ARG A 225 5.30 38.27 -5.60
CA ARG A 225 4.50 37.07 -5.88
C ARG A 225 3.03 37.30 -5.64
N ASN A 226 2.18 36.38 -6.11
CA ASN A 226 0.75 36.45 -5.86
C ASN A 226 0.46 36.23 -4.37
N ALA A 227 -0.26 37.16 -3.74
CA ALA A 227 -0.62 37.08 -2.32
C ALA A 227 -1.72 36.05 -2.03
N HIS A 228 -2.56 35.76 -3.03
CA HIS A 228 -3.76 34.94 -2.90
C HIS A 228 -3.69 33.68 -3.76
N ASP A 229 -4.48 32.67 -3.41
CA ASP A 229 -4.79 31.59 -4.35
C ASP A 229 -5.54 32.20 -5.55
N LEU A 230 -5.09 31.87 -6.76
CA LEU A 230 -5.71 32.32 -8.00
C LEU A 230 -6.77 31.30 -8.41
N LEU A 231 -7.99 31.77 -8.61
CA LEU A 231 -9.16 30.97 -8.95
C LEU A 231 -9.59 31.22 -10.39
N CYS A 232 -10.30 30.24 -10.95
CA CYS A 232 -10.95 30.35 -12.25
C CYS A 232 -11.91 31.57 -12.28
N PRO A 233 -11.86 32.40 -13.33
CA PRO A 233 -12.66 33.62 -13.40
C PRO A 233 -14.17 33.35 -13.57
N ARG A 234 -14.55 32.17 -14.08
CA ARG A 234 -15.95 31.79 -14.32
C ARG A 234 -16.75 31.75 -13.02
N SER A 235 -17.83 32.51 -12.98
CA SER A 235 -18.77 32.48 -11.85
C SER A 235 -19.30 31.06 -11.61
N GLY A 236 -19.22 30.60 -10.36
CA GLY A 236 -19.62 29.25 -9.97
C GLY A 236 -18.59 28.15 -10.25
N CYS A 237 -17.48 28.41 -10.96
CA CYS A 237 -16.45 27.39 -11.18
C CYS A 237 -15.62 27.14 -9.90
N GLY A 238 -14.94 28.15 -9.37
CA GLY A 238 -14.17 28.02 -8.12
C GLY A 238 -12.97 27.06 -8.18
N SER A 239 -12.57 26.59 -9.38
CA SER A 239 -11.34 25.83 -9.57
C SER A 239 -10.14 26.66 -9.14
N VAL A 240 -9.27 26.11 -8.29
CA VAL A 240 -7.98 26.73 -7.95
C VAL A 240 -7.05 26.54 -9.14
N ILE A 241 -6.58 27.62 -9.73
CA ILE A 241 -5.64 27.63 -10.85
C ILE A 241 -4.21 27.58 -10.33
N LEU A 242 -3.90 28.41 -9.32
CA LEU A 242 -2.56 28.53 -8.76
C LEU A 242 -2.64 28.84 -7.26
N ARG A 243 -1.71 28.29 -6.47
CA ARG A 243 -1.60 28.59 -5.04
C ARG A 243 -0.95 29.96 -4.81
N LYS A 244 -1.21 30.55 -3.64
CA LYS A 244 -0.50 31.74 -3.17
C LYS A 244 1.03 31.52 -3.18
N SER A 245 1.76 32.60 -3.46
CA SER A 245 3.22 32.66 -3.41
C SER A 245 3.96 31.75 -4.42
N VAL A 246 3.31 31.37 -5.52
CA VAL A 246 3.89 30.53 -6.57
C VAL A 246 4.38 31.35 -7.76
N ALA A 247 3.53 32.21 -8.33
CA ALA A 247 3.89 33.02 -9.48
C ALA A 247 4.67 34.27 -9.08
N SER A 248 5.56 34.72 -9.96
CA SER A 248 6.20 36.04 -9.87
C SER A 248 5.42 37.07 -10.68
N LEU A 249 5.27 38.29 -10.17
CA LEU A 249 4.62 39.39 -10.88
C LEU A 249 5.59 40.01 -11.89
N GLU A 250 5.12 40.17 -13.13
CA GLU A 250 5.84 40.83 -14.21
C GLU A 250 4.90 41.79 -14.95
N GLU A 251 5.41 42.94 -15.36
CA GLU A 251 4.70 43.87 -16.24
C GLU A 251 5.30 43.78 -17.64
N LYS A 252 4.48 43.45 -18.64
CA LYS A 252 4.90 43.32 -20.04
C LYS A 252 3.77 43.67 -20.99
N GLU A 253 4.11 43.82 -22.27
CA GLU A 253 3.13 44.04 -23.33
C GLU A 253 1.99 43.01 -23.28
N ALA A 254 0.76 43.50 -23.40
CA ALA A 254 -0.43 42.66 -23.41
C ALA A 254 -0.38 41.70 -24.60
N ALA A 255 -0.79 40.45 -24.40
CA ALA A 255 -0.86 39.46 -25.47
C ALA A 255 -2.26 39.46 -26.09
N ALA A 256 -2.33 39.40 -27.43
CA ALA A 256 -3.57 39.20 -28.15
C ALA A 256 -4.02 37.73 -28.01
N LEU A 257 -4.68 37.41 -26.89
CA LEU A 257 -5.11 36.05 -26.57
C LEU A 257 -6.46 35.67 -27.19
N ASP A 258 -7.36 36.64 -27.39
CA ASP A 258 -8.70 36.34 -27.91
C ASP A 258 -8.65 36.01 -29.41
N PRO A 259 -9.49 35.05 -29.87
CA PRO A 259 -9.51 34.67 -31.28
C PRO A 259 -10.05 35.81 -32.17
N PRO A 260 -9.64 35.87 -33.45
CA PRO A 260 -10.10 36.89 -34.39
C PRO A 260 -11.62 36.87 -34.62
N THR A 261 -12.27 35.72 -34.35
CA THR A 261 -13.69 35.47 -34.56
C THR A 261 -14.59 36.02 -33.46
N GLY A 262 -14.04 36.54 -32.36
CA GLY A 262 -14.82 37.18 -31.29
C GLY A 262 -14.14 37.19 -29.94
N LYS A 263 -14.57 38.09 -29.05
CA LYS A 263 -14.11 38.17 -27.66
C LYS A 263 -14.67 37.00 -26.84
N SER A 264 -13.89 36.54 -25.87
CA SER A 264 -14.36 35.59 -24.85
C SER A 264 -15.38 36.31 -23.95
N PRO A 265 -16.70 36.03 -24.05
CA PRO A 265 -17.73 36.85 -23.40
C PRO A 265 -17.65 36.83 -21.87
N ASP A 266 -17.10 35.75 -21.30
CA ASP A 266 -17.00 35.51 -19.87
C ASP A 266 -15.65 35.92 -19.26
N LEU A 267 -14.76 36.56 -20.04
CA LEU A 267 -13.43 36.99 -19.60
C LEU A 267 -13.22 38.50 -19.82
N PRO A 268 -12.50 39.18 -18.90
CA PRO A 268 -12.09 40.56 -19.12
C PRO A 268 -11.27 40.73 -20.41
N ALA A 269 -11.57 41.79 -21.15
CA ALA A 269 -10.81 42.16 -22.34
C ALA A 269 -9.43 42.65 -21.92
N LEU A 270 -8.39 42.09 -22.55
CA LEU A 270 -7.02 42.55 -22.32
C LEU A 270 -6.75 43.83 -23.13
N PRO A 271 -5.84 44.70 -22.66
CA PRO A 271 -5.35 45.82 -23.45
C PRO A 271 -4.80 45.33 -24.79
N ALA A 272 -4.97 46.12 -25.86
CA ALA A 272 -4.33 45.82 -27.13
C ALA A 272 -2.86 46.26 -27.09
N PRO A 273 -1.94 45.49 -27.69
CA PRO A 273 -0.57 45.95 -27.96
C PRO A 273 -0.55 47.37 -28.57
N PRO A 274 0.37 48.26 -28.17
CA PRO A 274 1.55 48.03 -27.32
C PRO A 274 1.31 48.30 -25.81
N ALA A 275 0.06 48.31 -25.34
CA ALA A 275 -0.23 48.59 -23.93
C ALA A 275 0.32 47.49 -23.01
N SER A 276 0.84 47.88 -21.83
CA SER A 276 1.30 46.96 -20.79
C SER A 276 0.13 46.32 -20.04
N ALA A 277 0.37 45.12 -19.52
CA ALA A 277 -0.51 44.42 -18.59
C ALA A 277 0.30 43.68 -17.53
N HIS A 278 -0.36 43.32 -16.43
CA HIS A 278 0.22 42.54 -15.35
C HIS A 278 0.07 41.04 -15.61
N TRP A 279 1.16 40.31 -15.43
CA TRP A 279 1.24 38.87 -15.64
C TRP A 279 1.84 38.16 -14.44
N TRP A 280 1.24 37.02 -14.13
CA TRP A 280 1.77 36.05 -13.20
C TRP A 280 2.63 35.05 -14.00
N LEU A 281 3.95 35.17 -13.84
CA LEU A 281 4.93 34.26 -14.42
C LEU A 281 5.09 33.03 -13.53
N VAL A 282 4.84 31.86 -14.11
CA VAL A 282 5.05 30.55 -13.48
C VAL A 282 6.18 29.83 -14.21
N GLU A 283 7.12 29.30 -13.44
CA GLU A 283 8.33 28.60 -13.89
C GLU A 283 8.76 27.58 -12.83
N PRO A 284 9.59 26.57 -13.18
CA PRO A 284 10.02 26.22 -14.54
C PRO A 284 9.06 25.23 -15.22
N SER A 285 8.01 24.79 -14.50
CA SER A 285 7.22 23.61 -14.86
C SER A 285 5.72 23.92 -14.80
N PRO A 286 4.91 23.34 -15.70
CA PRO A 286 3.45 23.45 -15.60
C PRO A 286 2.88 22.71 -14.38
N MET A 287 3.69 21.89 -13.69
CA MET A 287 3.30 21.17 -12.47
C MET A 287 3.07 22.09 -11.26
N GLU A 288 3.45 23.36 -11.36
CA GLU A 288 3.17 24.37 -10.33
C GLU A 288 1.70 24.81 -10.31
N PHE A 289 0.95 24.55 -11.39
CA PHE A 289 -0.49 24.80 -11.45
C PHE A 289 -1.29 23.68 -10.79
N GLU A 290 -2.43 24.04 -10.20
CA GLU A 290 -3.35 23.06 -9.62
C GLU A 290 -4.29 22.47 -10.68
N ASN A 291 -4.99 23.32 -11.45
CA ASN A 291 -6.00 22.89 -12.43
C ASN A 291 -5.96 23.73 -13.73
N ILE A 292 -4.82 23.70 -14.42
CA ILE A 292 -4.66 24.34 -15.74
C ILE A 292 -4.61 23.30 -16.87
N GLY A 293 -5.26 23.61 -17.99
CA GLY A 293 -5.18 22.88 -19.25
C GLY A 293 -4.47 23.71 -20.33
N PHE A 294 -4.06 23.03 -21.40
CA PHE A 294 -3.37 23.65 -22.53
C PHE A 294 -4.14 23.39 -23.82
N SER A 295 -4.36 24.44 -24.62
CA SER A 295 -4.92 24.30 -25.96
C SER A 295 -3.97 23.54 -26.89
N ARG A 296 -4.50 23.17 -28.06
CA ARG A 296 -3.65 22.85 -29.22
C ARG A 296 -2.79 24.09 -29.56
N PRO A 297 -1.57 23.91 -30.09
CA PRO A 297 -0.74 25.02 -30.52
C PRO A 297 -1.47 25.91 -31.53
N VAL A 298 -1.47 27.21 -31.26
CA VAL A 298 -2.02 28.26 -32.12
C VAL A 298 -0.85 28.82 -32.93
N ALA A 299 -1.00 28.82 -34.26
CA ALA A 299 -0.01 29.40 -35.15
C ALA A 299 0.10 30.91 -34.86
N PRO A 300 1.32 31.46 -34.78
CA PRO A 300 1.49 32.88 -34.58
C PRO A 300 0.97 33.64 -35.81
N THR A 301 0.59 34.90 -35.61
CA THR A 301 0.24 35.82 -36.70
C THR A 301 1.46 36.32 -37.47
N ASP A 302 2.66 35.96 -37.02
CA ASP A 302 3.96 36.43 -37.49
C ASP A 302 4.90 35.23 -37.61
N ASP A 303 5.45 34.99 -38.79
CA ASP A 303 6.22 33.76 -39.13
C ASP A 303 7.50 33.60 -38.31
N GLU A 304 7.98 34.66 -37.65
CA GLU A 304 9.18 34.60 -36.78
C GLU A 304 8.88 34.18 -35.34
N LYS A 305 7.60 34.11 -34.92
CA LYS A 305 7.24 33.76 -33.54
C LYS A 305 7.04 32.26 -33.39
N LYS A 306 7.35 31.73 -32.20
CA LYS A 306 7.04 30.33 -31.87
C LYS A 306 5.53 30.14 -31.69
N PRO A 307 4.99 28.95 -32.02
CA PRO A 307 3.60 28.65 -31.75
C PRO A 307 3.32 28.70 -30.24
N LEU A 308 2.14 29.19 -29.88
CA LEU A 308 1.71 29.36 -28.50
C LEU A 308 0.70 28.28 -28.10
N LYS A 309 0.72 27.87 -26.83
CA LYS A 309 -0.38 27.15 -26.20
C LYS A 309 -1.12 28.09 -25.28
N LEU A 310 -2.44 28.13 -25.40
CA LEU A 310 -3.29 28.94 -24.53
C LEU A 310 -3.59 28.15 -23.26
N LEU A 311 -3.58 28.86 -22.13
CA LEU A 311 -3.92 28.30 -20.82
C LEU A 311 -5.42 28.39 -20.61
N ILE A 312 -6.05 27.28 -20.26
CA ILE A 312 -7.49 27.17 -19.97
C ILE A 312 -7.71 26.56 -18.58
N CYS A 313 -8.86 26.78 -17.95
CA CYS A 313 -9.21 26.07 -16.72
C CYS A 313 -9.47 24.59 -17.03
N ALA A 314 -8.82 23.66 -16.32
CA ALA A 314 -8.99 22.23 -16.56
C ALA A 314 -10.38 21.69 -16.20
N ASP A 315 -11.12 22.38 -15.31
CA ASP A 315 -12.42 21.92 -14.82
C ASP A 315 -13.61 22.36 -15.68
N CYS A 316 -13.51 23.53 -16.33
CA CYS A 316 -14.65 24.13 -17.04
C CYS A 316 -14.31 24.67 -18.43
N ASP A 317 -13.09 24.41 -18.90
CA ASP A 317 -12.53 24.78 -20.20
C ASP A 317 -12.56 26.28 -20.53
N ILE A 318 -12.83 27.16 -19.55
CA ILE A 318 -12.79 28.61 -19.79
C ILE A 318 -11.34 29.05 -20.06
N GLY A 319 -11.18 29.87 -21.08
CA GLY A 319 -9.92 30.51 -21.45
C GLY A 319 -10.11 31.39 -22.68
N PRO A 320 -9.05 32.05 -23.13
CA PRO A 320 -7.67 31.90 -22.68
C PRO A 320 -7.36 32.76 -21.44
N LEU A 321 -6.87 32.10 -20.38
CA LEU A 321 -6.43 32.74 -19.14
C LEU A 321 -5.00 33.30 -19.24
N GLY A 322 -4.22 32.74 -20.18
CA GLY A 322 -2.80 33.00 -20.35
C GLY A 322 -2.23 32.22 -21.52
N TYR A 323 -0.91 32.16 -21.61
CA TYR A 323 -0.21 31.42 -22.67
C TYR A 323 1.15 30.88 -22.25
N SER A 324 1.69 29.96 -23.04
CA SER A 324 3.09 29.53 -23.00
C SER A 324 3.61 29.26 -24.41
N GLU A 325 4.91 29.44 -24.63
CA GLU A 325 5.54 29.01 -25.88
C GLU A 325 5.66 27.48 -25.93
N VAL A 326 5.49 26.88 -27.11
CA VAL A 326 5.71 25.44 -27.28
C VAL A 326 7.18 25.11 -26.97
N GLY A 327 7.40 24.24 -25.98
CA GLY A 327 8.74 23.84 -25.52
C GLY A 327 9.41 24.83 -24.57
N GLY A 328 8.72 25.92 -24.20
CA GLY A 328 9.19 26.86 -23.18
C GLY A 328 8.94 26.37 -21.75
N THR A 329 9.66 26.96 -20.80
CA THR A 329 9.51 26.74 -19.35
C THR A 329 8.75 27.86 -18.65
N GLN A 330 8.29 28.85 -19.42
CA GLN A 330 7.59 30.04 -18.94
C GLN A 330 6.11 29.97 -19.25
N PHE A 331 5.30 30.16 -18.22
CA PHE A 331 3.85 30.13 -18.31
C PHE A 331 3.30 31.46 -17.81
N TRP A 332 2.65 32.20 -18.69
CA TRP A 332 2.20 33.57 -18.45
C TRP A 332 0.70 33.58 -18.23
N LEU A 333 0.27 33.84 -17.00
CA LEU A 333 -1.13 33.93 -16.62
C LEU A 333 -1.53 35.40 -16.46
N SER A 334 -2.62 35.84 -17.09
CA SER A 334 -3.05 37.23 -16.98
C SER A 334 -3.64 37.51 -15.61
N ALA A 335 -3.15 38.57 -14.95
CA ALA A 335 -3.66 38.99 -13.64
C ALA A 335 -5.13 39.44 -13.67
N GLU A 336 -5.62 39.86 -14.84
CA GLU A 336 -7.01 40.29 -15.08
C GLU A 336 -7.96 39.10 -15.33
N ARG A 337 -7.45 37.94 -15.76
CA ARG A 337 -8.26 36.76 -16.13
C ARG A 337 -8.28 35.70 -15.05
N VAL A 338 -8.10 36.09 -13.79
CA VAL A 338 -8.23 35.23 -12.61
C VAL A 338 -8.98 35.95 -11.50
N ARG A 339 -9.54 35.18 -10.58
CA ARG A 339 -10.08 35.70 -9.32
C ARG A 339 -9.08 35.49 -8.20
N TYR A 340 -8.99 36.44 -7.27
CA TYR A 340 -8.17 36.36 -6.08
C TYR A 340 -9.05 35.87 -4.95
N ARG A 341 -8.70 34.71 -4.39
CA ARG A 341 -9.44 34.12 -3.28
C ARG A 341 -9.44 35.09 -2.10
N SER A 342 -10.64 35.38 -1.58
CA SER A 342 -10.86 36.21 -0.39
C SER A 342 -10.39 35.55 0.90
#